data_AF-A0A412AWW4-F1
#
_entry.id   AF-A0A412AWW4-F1
#
_cell.length_a   1.000
_cell.length_b   1.000
_cell.length_c   1.000
_cell.angle_alpha   90.00
_cell.angle_beta   90.00
_cell.angle_gamma   90.00
#
_symmetry.space_group_name_H-M   'P 1'
#
loop_
_entity.id
_entity.type
_entity.pdbx_description
1 polymer ?
#
loop_
_entity_poly.entity_id
_entity_poly.type
_entity_poly.pdbx_seq_one_letter_code
_entity_poly.pdbx_strand_id
1 'polypeptide(L)'
;MNKYIEEMRKALVEFYNTQKRINAERADAMKKYAHEFQEGVLNRLMEESGAACDNARYKIEKAKADALASIEAWARLDGSKLTDDARLLKYDLPPAQFYELAKKYKSNGTMCFVLVQYAEKKNQEKESPNSFGWLDTSLVPTRESLQAAYQYFYDNAITRLESLYDGNQTPFITFEMMESGTKNFGAEAPSNIQHINVLPNA
;
A
#
# COMPACT_ATOMS: atom_id res chain seq x y z
N MET A 1 -7.67 -5.75 4.79
CA MET A 1 -6.67 -4.84 4.21
C MET A 1 -5.40 -4.92 5.03
N ASN A 2 -4.22 -4.87 4.40
CA ASN A 2 -2.95 -4.80 5.13
C ASN A 2 -2.88 -3.55 6.02
N LYS A 3 -2.32 -3.67 7.23
CA LYS A 3 -2.37 -2.60 8.22
C LYS A 3 -1.72 -1.29 7.76
N TYR A 4 -0.60 -1.32 7.03
CA TYR A 4 0.09 -0.09 6.65
C TYR A 4 -0.64 0.63 5.51
N ILE A 5 -1.27 -0.12 4.60
CA ILE A 5 -2.17 0.43 3.57
C ILE A 5 -3.40 1.07 4.24
N GLU A 6 -3.93 0.43 5.27
CA GLU A 6 -5.05 0.96 6.06
C GLU A 6 -4.67 2.26 6.77
N GLU A 7 -3.46 2.38 7.32
CA GLU A 7 -2.99 3.65 7.91
C GLU A 7 -2.83 4.76 6.87
N MET A 8 -2.33 4.45 5.66
CA MET A 8 -2.31 5.40 4.55
C MET A 8 -3.72 5.83 4.15
N ARG A 9 -4.67 4.89 4.08
CA ARG A 9 -6.08 5.15 3.78
C ARG A 9 -6.70 6.09 4.83
N LYS A 10 -6.48 5.83 6.11
CA LYS A 10 -6.97 6.68 7.20
C LYS A 10 -6.45 8.10 7.08
N ALA A 11 -5.14 8.27 6.85
CA ALA A 11 -4.55 9.59 6.65
C ALA A 11 -5.21 10.36 5.49
N LEU A 12 -5.45 9.68 4.35
CA LEU A 12 -6.14 10.28 3.21
C LEU A 12 -7.60 10.65 3.52
N VAL A 13 -8.33 9.78 4.22
CA VAL A 13 -9.73 10.02 4.59
C VAL A 13 -9.86 11.18 5.59
N GLU A 14 -8.98 11.26 6.58
CA GLU A 14 -8.92 12.36 7.54
C GLU A 14 -8.64 13.69 6.84
N PHE A 15 -7.66 13.71 5.94
CA PHE A 15 -7.34 14.90 5.13
C PHE A 15 -8.50 15.30 4.23
N TYR A 16 -9.10 14.34 3.52
CA TYR A 16 -10.27 14.55 2.68
C TYR A 16 -11.42 15.21 3.45
N ASN A 17 -11.76 14.70 4.64
CA ASN A 17 -12.82 15.26 5.46
C ASN A 17 -12.50 16.68 5.92
N THR A 18 -11.23 16.96 6.24
CA THR A 18 -10.75 18.30 6.60
C THR A 18 -10.93 19.26 5.44
N GLN A 19 -10.50 18.89 4.24
CA GLN A 19 -10.67 19.72 3.04
C GLN A 19 -12.14 19.92 2.66
N LYS A 20 -12.98 18.89 2.79
CA LYS A 20 -14.43 18.99 2.57
C LYS A 20 -15.05 20.05 3.47
N ARG A 21 -14.67 20.08 4.75
CA ARG A 21 -15.11 21.11 5.70
C ARG A 21 -14.57 22.49 5.31
N ILE A 22 -13.26 22.61 5.06
CA ILE A 22 -12.62 23.88 4.67
C ILE A 22 -13.31 24.49 3.44
N ASN A 23 -13.62 23.68 2.41
CA ASN A 23 -14.30 24.16 1.22
C ASN A 23 -15.72 24.65 1.50
N ALA A 24 -16.46 23.99 2.39
CA ALA A 24 -17.76 24.46 2.84
C ALA A 24 -17.67 25.79 3.59
N GLU A 25 -16.68 25.93 4.50
CA GLU A 25 -16.44 27.17 5.25
C GLU A 25 -16.01 28.33 4.34
N ARG A 26 -15.22 28.07 3.29
CA ARG A 26 -14.89 29.09 2.27
C ARG A 26 -16.12 29.57 1.52
N ALA A 27 -16.94 28.64 1.03
CA ALA A 27 -18.15 28.97 0.30
C ALA A 27 -19.13 29.78 1.16
N ASP A 28 -19.18 29.50 2.46
CA ASP A 28 -19.98 30.23 3.44
C ASP A 28 -19.39 31.63 3.73
N ALA A 29 -18.07 31.74 3.91
CA ALA A 29 -17.38 33.00 4.13
C ALA A 29 -17.54 33.98 2.94
N MET A 30 -17.46 33.47 1.70
CA MET A 30 -17.68 34.25 0.48
C MET A 30 -19.11 34.81 0.38
N LYS A 31 -20.10 34.15 1.01
CA LYS A 31 -21.49 34.61 1.05
C LYS A 31 -21.77 35.58 2.19
N LYS A 32 -21.12 35.40 3.35
CA LYS A 32 -21.44 36.10 4.60
C LYS A 32 -20.68 37.40 4.81
N TYR A 33 -19.41 37.46 4.41
CA TYR A 33 -18.54 38.59 4.73
C TYR A 33 -18.39 39.54 3.55
N ALA A 34 -18.28 40.84 3.83
CA ALA A 34 -17.77 41.81 2.87
C ALA A 34 -16.32 41.45 2.50
N HIS A 35 -15.92 41.75 1.25
CA HIS A 35 -14.64 41.34 0.67
C HIS A 35 -13.43 41.62 1.57
N GLU A 36 -13.41 42.78 2.25
CA GLU A 36 -12.34 43.21 3.16
C GLU A 36 -12.13 42.30 4.40
N PHE A 37 -13.15 41.53 4.80
CA PHE A 37 -13.05 40.57 5.92
C PHE A 37 -12.86 39.13 5.45
N GLN A 38 -13.01 38.85 4.15
CA GLN A 38 -12.86 37.51 3.59
C GLN A 38 -11.40 37.05 3.64
N GLU A 39 -10.45 37.95 3.39
CA GLU A 39 -9.02 37.63 3.31
C GLU A 39 -8.48 36.96 4.59
N GLY A 40 -8.79 37.51 5.76
CA GLY A 40 -8.34 36.93 7.04
C GLY A 40 -8.91 35.53 7.31
N VAL A 41 -10.15 35.26 6.89
CA VAL A 41 -10.76 33.93 7.01
C VAL A 41 -10.12 32.96 6.01
N LEU A 42 -9.92 33.39 4.76
CA LEU A 42 -9.33 32.56 3.71
C LEU A 42 -7.87 32.18 4.04
N ASN A 43 -7.08 33.13 4.56
CA ASN A 43 -5.70 32.88 4.99
C ASN A 43 -5.63 31.84 6.11
N ARG A 44 -6.48 31.96 7.14
CA ARG A 44 -6.54 30.95 8.22
C ARG A 44 -6.92 29.57 7.70
N LEU A 45 -7.91 29.49 6.81
CA LEU A 45 -8.33 28.23 6.19
C LEU A 45 -7.24 27.63 5.30
N MET A 46 -6.40 28.47 4.68
CA MET A 46 -5.24 28.04 3.91
C MET A 46 -4.14 27.47 4.81
N GLU A 47 -3.82 28.13 5.92
CA GLU A 47 -2.88 27.62 6.92
C GLU A 47 -3.34 26.27 7.49
N GLU A 48 -4.62 26.15 7.83
CA GLU A 48 -5.20 24.89 8.32
C GLU A 48 -5.12 23.77 7.27
N SER A 49 -5.42 24.10 6.00
CA SER A 49 -5.29 23.18 4.87
C SER A 49 -3.85 22.67 4.71
N GLY A 50 -2.87 23.57 4.76
CA GLY A 50 -1.45 23.23 4.67
C GLY A 50 -1.00 22.32 5.82
N ALA A 51 -1.32 22.69 7.07
CA ALA A 51 -0.99 21.89 8.23
C ALA A 51 -1.63 20.49 8.19
N ALA A 52 -2.87 20.37 7.70
CA ALA A 52 -3.52 19.08 7.51
C ALA A 52 -2.85 18.23 6.42
N CYS A 53 -2.35 18.86 5.34
CA CYS A 53 -1.62 18.18 4.28
C CYS A 53 -0.29 17.64 4.80
N ASP A 54 0.47 18.45 5.55
CA ASP A 54 1.73 18.04 6.16
C ASP A 54 1.53 16.89 7.16
N ASN A 55 0.47 16.94 7.97
CA ASN A 55 0.11 15.86 8.89
C ASN A 55 -0.20 14.55 8.15
N ALA A 56 -1.00 14.62 7.08
CA ALA A 56 -1.34 13.46 6.27
C ALA A 56 -0.10 12.87 5.57
N ARG A 57 0.77 13.72 5.01
CA ARG A 57 2.05 13.32 4.42
C ARG A 57 2.92 12.60 5.44
N TYR A 58 3.09 13.18 6.63
CA TYR A 58 3.84 12.56 7.72
C TYR A 58 3.30 11.17 8.08
N LYS A 59 1.97 11.01 8.20
CA LYS A 59 1.35 9.70 8.49
C LYS A 59 1.60 8.67 7.40
N ILE A 60 1.52 9.08 6.12
CA ILE A 60 1.78 8.21 4.96
C ILE A 60 3.25 7.77 4.94
N GLU A 61 4.19 8.72 5.12
CA GLU A 61 5.62 8.44 5.17
C GLU A 61 5.98 7.54 6.35
N LYS A 62 5.38 7.76 7.52
CA LYS A 62 5.53 6.89 8.68
C LYS A 62 5.01 5.48 8.41
N ALA A 63 3.83 5.33 7.82
CA ALA A 63 3.28 4.02 7.47
C ALA A 63 4.21 3.25 6.52
N LYS A 64 4.84 3.93 5.57
CA LYS A 64 5.88 3.34 4.70
C LYS A 64 7.11 2.92 5.50
N ALA A 65 7.64 3.80 6.35
CA ALA A 65 8.82 3.48 7.16
C ALA A 65 8.59 2.27 8.08
N ASP A 66 7.42 2.21 8.74
CA ASP A 66 7.04 1.09 9.59
C ASP A 66 6.86 -0.20 8.77
N ALA A 67 6.31 -0.12 7.56
CA ALA A 67 6.22 -1.25 6.64
C ALA A 67 7.62 -1.79 6.26
N LEU A 68 8.56 -0.91 5.91
CA LEU A 68 9.93 -1.30 5.56
C LEU A 68 10.67 -1.94 6.74
N ALA A 69 10.54 -1.39 7.94
CA ALA A 69 11.11 -1.99 9.14
C ALA A 69 10.51 -3.38 9.42
N SER A 70 9.21 -3.54 9.19
CA SER A 70 8.51 -4.83 9.32
C SER A 70 8.97 -5.85 8.27
N ILE A 71 9.26 -5.42 7.04
CA ILE A 71 9.81 -6.29 5.99
C ILE A 71 11.21 -6.76 6.38
N GLU A 72 12.05 -5.88 6.94
CA GLU A 72 13.39 -6.27 7.40
C GLU A 72 13.31 -7.37 8.47
N ALA A 73 12.42 -7.21 9.45
CA ALA A 73 12.19 -8.20 10.48
C ALA A 73 11.61 -9.51 9.92
N TRP A 74 10.73 -9.42 8.92
CA TRP A 74 10.15 -10.57 8.23
C TRP A 74 11.20 -11.35 7.42
N ALA A 75 12.09 -10.64 6.71
CA ALA A 75 13.10 -11.22 5.83
C ALA A 75 14.29 -11.84 6.58
N ARG A 76 14.48 -11.52 7.86
CA ARG A 76 15.55 -12.09 8.67
C ARG A 76 15.35 -13.60 8.83
N LEU A 77 16.30 -14.36 8.29
CA LEU A 77 16.30 -15.82 8.38
C LEU A 77 16.46 -16.28 9.83
N ASP A 78 15.59 -17.21 10.23
CA ASP A 78 15.53 -17.74 11.58
C ASP A 78 15.13 -19.21 11.51
N GLY A 79 16.06 -20.10 11.86
CA GLY A 79 15.85 -21.55 11.80
C GLY A 79 14.68 -22.03 12.66
N SER A 80 14.30 -21.29 13.71
CA SER A 80 13.12 -21.62 14.53
C SER A 80 11.79 -21.39 13.80
N LYS A 81 11.79 -20.61 12.71
CA LYS A 81 10.62 -20.37 11.85
C LYS A 81 10.49 -21.39 10.72
N LEU A 82 11.44 -22.31 10.56
CA LEU A 82 11.26 -23.46 9.67
C LEU A 82 10.21 -24.39 10.24
N THR A 83 9.20 -24.73 9.44
CA THR A 83 8.15 -25.65 9.84
C THR A 83 8.41 -27.05 9.31
N ASP A 84 7.71 -28.06 9.85
CA ASP A 84 7.84 -29.44 9.39
C ASP A 84 7.47 -29.64 7.92
N ASP A 85 6.63 -28.75 7.34
CA ASP A 85 6.30 -28.77 5.92
C ASP A 85 7.54 -28.55 5.03
N ALA A 86 8.61 -27.94 5.54
CA ALA A 86 9.88 -27.83 4.82
C ALA A 86 10.46 -29.21 4.45
N ARG A 87 10.13 -30.27 5.20
CA ARG A 87 10.54 -31.64 4.89
C ARG A 87 9.87 -32.19 3.62
N LEU A 88 8.75 -31.60 3.18
CA LEU A 88 8.07 -31.98 1.95
C LEU A 88 8.86 -31.55 0.70
N LEU A 89 9.72 -30.53 0.83
CA LEU A 89 10.51 -29.95 -0.26
C LEU A 89 11.64 -30.87 -0.77
N LYS A 90 11.84 -32.02 -0.14
CA LYS A 90 12.71 -33.10 -0.66
C LYS A 90 12.06 -33.89 -1.80
N TYR A 91 10.75 -33.75 -1.99
CA TYR A 91 9.99 -34.40 -3.04
C TYR A 91 9.68 -33.42 -4.19
N ASP A 92 9.33 -33.95 -5.36
CA ASP A 92 8.78 -33.17 -6.46
C ASP A 92 7.32 -32.81 -6.17
N LEU A 93 7.12 -31.65 -5.54
CA LEU A 93 5.79 -31.13 -5.26
C LEU A 93 5.07 -30.76 -6.55
N PRO A 94 3.82 -31.22 -6.75
CA PRO A 94 2.95 -30.68 -7.78
C PRO A 94 2.73 -29.16 -7.58
N PRO A 95 2.56 -28.36 -8.65
CA PRO A 95 2.36 -26.92 -8.53
C PRO A 95 1.25 -26.51 -7.56
N ALA A 96 0.13 -27.23 -7.55
CA ALA A 96 -0.98 -26.98 -6.63
C ALA A 96 -0.54 -27.06 -5.15
N GLN A 97 0.25 -28.06 -4.77
CA GLN A 97 0.74 -28.19 -3.40
C GLN A 97 1.78 -27.11 -3.05
N PHE A 98 2.64 -26.76 -4.01
CA PHE A 98 3.59 -25.66 -3.84
C PHE A 98 2.86 -24.33 -3.56
N TYR A 99 1.83 -23.99 -4.35
CA TYR A 99 1.09 -22.74 -4.16
C TYR A 99 0.28 -22.71 -2.86
N GLU A 100 -0.22 -23.85 -2.38
CA GLU A 100 -0.84 -23.93 -1.05
C GLU A 100 0.17 -23.66 0.07
N LEU A 101 1.39 -24.18 -0.03
CA LEU A 101 2.47 -23.85 0.92
C LEU A 101 2.85 -22.37 0.85
N ALA A 102 3.00 -21.82 -0.36
CA ALA A 102 3.29 -20.41 -0.57
C ALA A 102 2.21 -19.52 0.07
N LYS A 103 0.93 -19.88 -0.12
CA LYS A 103 -0.21 -19.17 0.48
C LYS A 103 -0.25 -19.29 2.00
N LYS A 104 -0.02 -20.49 2.53
CA LYS A 104 -0.02 -20.78 3.98
C LYS A 104 1.06 -19.98 4.71
N TYR A 105 2.24 -19.83 4.10
CA TYR A 105 3.42 -19.27 4.75
C TYR A 105 3.77 -17.83 4.36
N LYS A 106 2.87 -17.09 3.69
CA LYS A 106 3.14 -15.69 3.26
C LYS A 106 3.66 -14.77 4.37
N SER A 107 3.27 -14.98 5.63
CA SER A 107 3.72 -14.20 6.79
C SER A 107 5.03 -14.70 7.42
N ASN A 108 5.61 -15.79 6.91
CA ASN A 108 6.83 -16.40 7.41
C ASN A 108 7.95 -16.30 6.37
N GLY A 109 8.79 -15.27 6.50
CA GLY A 109 9.86 -14.99 5.54
C GLY A 109 10.92 -16.10 5.42
N THR A 110 11.16 -16.87 6.49
CA THR A 110 12.08 -18.03 6.39
C THR A 110 11.48 -19.13 5.52
N MET A 111 10.19 -19.44 5.71
CA MET A 111 9.51 -20.42 4.85
C MET A 111 9.37 -19.92 3.40
N CYS A 112 9.03 -18.65 3.18
CA CYS A 112 9.00 -18.07 1.84
C CYS A 112 10.36 -18.15 1.15
N PHE A 113 11.45 -17.82 1.85
CA PHE A 113 12.81 -17.96 1.32
C PHE A 113 13.10 -19.39 0.85
N VAL A 114 12.81 -20.39 1.68
CA VAL A 114 13.04 -21.80 1.32
C VAL A 114 12.17 -22.24 0.14
N LEU A 115 10.91 -21.78 0.07
CA LEU A 115 10.02 -22.08 -1.06
C LEU A 115 10.51 -21.47 -2.37
N VAL A 116 11.03 -20.24 -2.35
CA VAL A 116 11.66 -19.62 -3.54
C VAL A 116 12.86 -20.44 -3.99
N GLN A 117 13.77 -20.79 -3.09
CA GLN A 117 14.95 -21.60 -3.41
C GLN A 117 14.58 -22.98 -3.99
N TYR A 118 13.54 -23.61 -3.45
CA TYR A 118 13.00 -24.86 -4.00
C TYR A 118 12.49 -24.66 -5.44
N ALA A 119 11.68 -23.63 -5.69
CA ALA A 119 11.10 -23.38 -7.00
C ALA A 119 12.14 -23.00 -8.05
N GLU A 120 13.12 -22.16 -7.71
CA GLU A 120 14.23 -21.80 -8.59
C GLU A 120 15.03 -23.03 -9.02
N LYS A 121 15.41 -23.88 -8.05
CA LYS A 121 16.11 -25.13 -8.33
C LYS A 121 15.31 -26.06 -9.24
N LYS A 122 14.01 -26.21 -8.98
CA LYS A 122 13.13 -27.08 -9.79
C LYS A 122 12.91 -26.53 -11.20
N ASN A 123 12.84 -25.21 -11.36
CA ASN A 123 12.75 -24.59 -12.67
C ASN A 123 14.03 -24.85 -13.48
N GLN A 124 15.21 -24.67 -12.89
CA GLN A 124 16.50 -24.99 -13.54
C GLN A 124 16.61 -26.46 -13.94
N GLU A 125 16.18 -27.39 -13.09
CA GLU A 125 16.18 -28.84 -13.39
C GLU A 125 15.24 -29.22 -14.56
N LYS A 126 14.21 -28.41 -14.84
CA LYS A 126 13.19 -28.67 -15.87
C LYS A 126 13.31 -27.81 -17.12
N GLU A 127 14.30 -26.93 -17.22
CA GLU A 127 14.51 -26.10 -18.41
C GLU A 127 14.84 -26.98 -19.64
N SER A 128 13.80 -27.25 -20.44
CA SER A 128 13.92 -27.41 -21.89
C SER A 128 13.90 -26.01 -22.53
N PRO A 129 14.56 -25.77 -23.68
CA PRO A 129 14.78 -24.43 -24.24
C PRO A 129 13.54 -23.56 -24.51
N ASN A 130 12.33 -24.11 -24.41
CA ASN A 130 11.06 -23.46 -24.75
C ASN A 130 10.02 -23.46 -23.60
N SER A 131 10.40 -23.70 -22.34
CA SER A 131 9.43 -23.73 -21.23
C SER A 131 9.53 -22.50 -20.34
N PHE A 132 8.40 -21.83 -20.11
CA PHE A 132 8.21 -21.01 -18.91
C PHE A 132 8.41 -21.91 -17.67
N GLY A 133 9.01 -21.38 -16.59
CA GLY A 133 9.29 -22.15 -15.37
C GLY A 133 8.07 -22.92 -14.85
N TRP A 134 8.26 -24.16 -14.44
CA TRP A 134 7.20 -25.05 -13.95
C TRP A 134 6.49 -24.51 -12.70
N LEU A 135 7.20 -23.74 -11.87
CA LEU A 135 6.69 -23.08 -10.67
C LEU A 135 6.86 -21.57 -10.79
N ASP A 136 5.76 -20.84 -10.62
CA ASP A 136 5.76 -19.37 -10.62
C ASP A 136 6.21 -18.83 -9.26
N THR A 137 7.43 -18.31 -9.20
CA THR A 137 8.02 -17.73 -7.99
C THR A 137 7.42 -16.37 -7.64
N SER A 138 6.75 -15.67 -8.57
CA SER A 138 6.14 -14.37 -8.31
C SER A 138 4.98 -14.43 -7.29
N LEU A 139 4.42 -15.62 -7.09
CA LEU A 139 3.36 -15.89 -6.12
C LEU A 139 3.88 -16.11 -4.69
N VAL A 140 5.20 -16.24 -4.52
CA VAL A 140 5.84 -16.33 -3.20
C VAL A 140 6.34 -14.93 -2.80
N PRO A 141 5.94 -14.39 -1.63
CA PRO A 141 6.48 -13.12 -1.17
C PRO A 141 8.01 -13.17 -1.04
N THR A 142 8.68 -12.12 -1.52
CA THR A 142 10.12 -11.87 -1.34
C THR A 142 10.29 -10.50 -0.68
N ARG A 143 11.49 -10.21 -0.18
CA ARG A 143 11.79 -8.88 0.35
C ARG A 143 11.50 -7.81 -0.70
N GLU A 144 11.94 -8.05 -1.94
CA GLU A 144 11.83 -7.15 -3.07
C GLU A 144 10.36 -6.95 -3.49
N SER A 145 9.58 -8.03 -3.59
CA SER A 145 8.16 -7.92 -3.99
C SER A 145 7.31 -7.23 -2.92
N LEU A 146 7.61 -7.47 -1.64
CA LEU A 146 6.98 -6.74 -0.53
C LEU A 146 7.33 -5.25 -0.56
N GLN A 147 8.60 -4.90 -0.74
CA GLN A 147 9.04 -3.50 -0.84
C GLN A 147 8.39 -2.80 -2.03
N ALA A 148 8.33 -3.45 -3.19
CA ALA A 148 7.67 -2.92 -4.39
C ALA A 148 6.17 -2.71 -4.17
N ALA A 149 5.48 -3.65 -3.49
CA ALA A 149 4.06 -3.49 -3.16
C ALA A 149 3.80 -2.29 -2.26
N TYR A 150 4.57 -2.10 -1.18
CA TYR A 150 4.39 -0.91 -0.32
C TYR A 150 4.81 0.39 -1.00
N GLN A 151 5.85 0.37 -1.84
CA GLN A 151 6.24 1.53 -2.63
C GLN A 151 5.11 1.95 -3.58
N TYR A 152 4.48 0.99 -4.26
CA TYR A 152 3.32 1.25 -5.11
C TYR A 152 2.18 1.94 -4.34
N PHE A 153 1.79 1.43 -3.17
CA PHE A 153 0.73 2.06 -2.38
C PHE A 153 1.13 3.44 -1.86
N TYR A 154 2.38 3.60 -1.43
CA TYR A 154 2.91 4.90 -1.02
C TYR A 154 2.82 5.94 -2.15
N ASP A 155 3.31 5.62 -3.35
CA ASP A 155 3.30 6.56 -4.48
C ASP A 155 1.88 6.96 -4.87
N ASN A 156 0.95 6.00 -4.85
CA ASN A 156 -0.47 6.27 -5.07
C ASN A 156 -1.08 7.12 -3.95
N ALA A 157 -0.67 6.92 -2.69
CA ALA A 157 -1.15 7.72 -1.57
C ALA A 157 -0.66 9.16 -1.66
N ILE A 158 0.62 9.38 -1.97
CA ILE A 158 1.18 10.72 -2.17
C ILE A 158 0.51 11.43 -3.35
N THR A 159 0.39 10.75 -4.50
CA THR A 159 -0.32 11.30 -5.67
C THR A 159 -1.76 11.69 -5.32
N ARG A 160 -2.46 10.87 -4.54
CA ARG A 160 -3.83 11.17 -4.09
C ARG A 160 -3.86 12.36 -3.14
N LEU A 161 -2.95 12.42 -2.17
CA LEU A 161 -2.83 13.54 -1.23
C LEU A 161 -2.63 14.86 -1.98
N GLU A 162 -1.70 14.86 -2.94
CA GLU A 162 -1.41 16.03 -3.79
C GLU A 162 -2.61 16.40 -4.67
N SER A 163 -3.34 15.42 -5.18
CA SER A 163 -4.58 15.67 -5.93
C SER A 163 -5.72 16.24 -5.06
N LEU A 164 -5.73 15.93 -3.77
CA LEU A 164 -6.68 16.47 -2.79
C LEU A 164 -6.25 17.86 -2.28
N TYR A 165 -4.96 18.17 -2.35
CA TYR A 165 -4.38 19.43 -1.92
C TYR A 165 -4.13 20.35 -3.12
N ASP A 166 -5.11 21.18 -3.45
CA ASP A 166 -4.86 22.31 -4.34
C ASP A 166 -4.28 23.47 -3.53
N GLY A 167 -2.96 23.68 -3.63
CA GLY A 167 -2.27 24.82 -3.01
C GLY A 167 -2.82 26.18 -3.44
N ASN A 168 -3.51 26.25 -4.59
CA ASN A 168 -4.18 27.44 -5.12
C ASN A 168 -5.70 27.43 -4.89
N GLN A 169 -6.24 26.32 -4.35
CA GLN A 169 -7.64 26.17 -3.92
C GLN A 169 -8.67 26.48 -5.00
N THR A 170 -8.27 26.27 -6.25
CA THR A 170 -9.09 26.43 -7.43
C THR A 170 -10.12 25.30 -7.49
N PRO A 171 -11.42 25.60 -7.69
CA PRO A 171 -12.51 24.63 -7.53
C PRO A 171 -12.64 23.62 -8.68
N PHE A 172 -11.57 23.28 -9.41
CA PHE A 172 -11.66 22.56 -10.69
C PHE A 172 -11.95 21.05 -10.56
N ILE A 173 -11.82 20.44 -9.37
CA ILE A 173 -12.20 19.05 -9.14
C ILE A 173 -13.22 19.03 -8.00
N THR A 174 -14.45 18.59 -8.28
CA THR A 174 -15.45 18.41 -7.24
C THR A 174 -14.93 17.36 -6.26
N PHE A 175 -14.77 17.77 -5.00
CA PHE A 175 -14.35 16.91 -3.89
C PHE A 175 -15.15 15.59 -3.82
N GLU A 176 -16.39 15.61 -4.28
CA GLU A 176 -17.26 14.44 -4.39
C GLU A 176 -16.71 13.35 -5.32
N MET A 177 -16.11 13.71 -6.46
CA MET A 177 -15.52 12.73 -7.40
C MET A 177 -14.33 11.98 -6.79
N MET A 178 -13.63 12.61 -5.84
CA MET A 178 -12.45 12.05 -5.18
C MET A 178 -12.79 11.22 -3.92
N GLU A 179 -14.03 11.30 -3.43
CA GLU A 179 -14.47 10.65 -2.19
C GLU A 179 -14.38 9.13 -2.30
N SER A 180 -14.93 8.55 -3.37
CA SER A 180 -14.94 7.10 -3.59
C SER A 180 -13.51 6.55 -3.71
N GLY A 181 -12.66 7.20 -4.50
CA GLY A 181 -11.26 6.80 -4.68
C GLY A 181 -10.44 6.91 -3.39
N THR A 182 -10.77 7.87 -2.51
CA THR A 182 -10.10 8.04 -1.21
C THR A 182 -10.56 7.00 -0.19
N LYS A 183 -11.88 6.78 -0.08
CA LYS A 183 -12.44 5.80 0.87
C LYS A 183 -12.07 4.36 0.53
N ASN A 184 -11.96 4.05 -0.76
CA ASN A 184 -11.63 2.73 -1.28
C ASN A 184 -10.13 2.55 -1.58
N PHE A 185 -9.28 3.49 -1.16
CA PHE A 185 -7.84 3.35 -1.35
C PHE A 185 -7.33 2.03 -0.75
N GLY A 186 -6.52 1.30 -1.52
CA GLY A 186 -5.97 0.01 -1.10
C GLY A 186 -6.94 -1.17 -1.13
N ALA A 187 -8.18 -0.98 -1.61
CA ALA A 187 -9.13 -2.07 -1.78
C ALA A 187 -8.72 -3.05 -2.88
N GLU A 188 -9.28 -4.26 -2.85
CA GLU A 188 -9.12 -5.25 -3.91
C GLU A 188 -9.72 -4.72 -5.22
N ALA A 189 -8.85 -4.49 -6.19
CA ALA A 189 -9.20 -4.01 -7.53
C ALA A 189 -8.15 -4.55 -8.52
N PRO A 190 -8.47 -4.66 -9.83
CA PRO A 190 -7.53 -5.14 -10.83
C PRO A 190 -6.17 -4.43 -10.83
N SER A 191 -6.14 -3.12 -10.55
CA SER A 191 -4.90 -2.34 -10.45
C SER A 191 -4.02 -2.70 -9.25
N ASN A 192 -4.62 -3.22 -8.17
CA ASN A 192 -3.96 -3.46 -6.90
C ASN A 192 -3.64 -4.95 -6.68
N ILE A 193 -4.29 -5.85 -7.42
CA ILE A 193 -4.34 -7.29 -7.11
C ILE A 193 -2.94 -7.93 -7.05
N GLN A 194 -2.04 -7.57 -7.96
CA GLN A 194 -0.66 -8.08 -7.98
C GLN A 194 0.12 -7.68 -6.73
N HIS A 195 -0.09 -6.46 -6.22
CA HIS A 195 0.58 -5.96 -5.03
C HIS A 195 -0.08 -6.51 -3.76
N ILE A 196 -1.41 -6.66 -3.74
CA ILE A 196 -2.14 -7.27 -2.61
C ILE A 196 -1.76 -8.74 -2.44
N ASN A 197 -1.61 -9.48 -3.55
CA ASN A 197 -1.33 -10.91 -3.51
C ASN A 197 0.00 -11.26 -2.85
N VAL A 198 1.01 -10.39 -2.91
CA VAL A 198 2.31 -10.63 -2.26
C VAL A 198 2.34 -10.19 -0.80
N LEU A 199 1.40 -9.33 -0.36
CA LEU A 199 1.40 -8.82 1.00
C LEU A 199 0.95 -9.90 2.00
N PRO A 200 1.57 -10.00 3.19
CA PRO A 200 1.07 -10.83 4.25
C PRO A 200 -0.33 -10.33 4.64
N ASN A 201 -1.24 -11.27 4.86
CA ASN A 201 -2.53 -10.95 5.48
C ASN A 201 -2.26 -10.31 6.86
N ALA A 202 -3.03 -9.27 7.18
CA ALA A 202 -3.05 -8.67 8.51
C ALA A 202 -3.60 -9.65 9.54
#